data_AF-A0A3B5Q0S9-F1
#
_entry.id   AF-A0A3B5Q0S9-F1
#
_cell.length_a   1.000
_cell.length_b   1.000
_cell.length_c   1.000
_cell.angle_alpha   90.00
_cell.angle_beta   90.00
_cell.angle_gamma   90.00
#
_symmetry.space_group_name_H-M   'P 1'
#
loop_
_entity.id
_entity.type
_entity.pdbx_description
1 polymer ?
#
loop_
_entity_poly.entity_id
_entity_poly.type
_entity_poly.pdbx_seq_one_letter_code
_entity_poly.pdbx_strand_id
1 'polypeptide(L)'
;MLLGLEFSRKTLLTDVLALFGLFILVLCLLKFTWKCCCGFRQYVLSSLCQADLRAYGQWAVVTGASSGIGKAYATELARRGLDVVLIGRSAKRLQKVAEEIENKYGQQTHTIKVDFTEGGSIYSTIAKELHDLQIGILVNNVGMICNDHFAYFLETSIRGQKITEIINCNILSVPQMTRLVLPRMVLRGRGLIINISSEMGLRPHPLVALYSATKIFSIHFSQCLHAEYKSVGITVQCVTPFMVSTNMTNSMKVNLFVKSAPAFVYDALNTVGHSTFTSGCLSHALQSVAFSILVPDWLRMSTFFIQWLRKSPNIETCRKEATQEEE
;
A
#
# COMPACT_ATOMS: atom_id res chain seq x y z
N MET A 1 -32.18 51.67 31.01
CA MET A 1 -32.66 50.26 31.01
C MET A 1 -32.32 49.53 29.70
N LEU A 2 -32.59 50.10 28.52
CA LEU A 2 -32.25 49.51 27.21
C LEU A 2 -30.75 49.22 26.99
N LEU A 3 -29.86 50.14 27.41
CA LEU A 3 -28.39 49.96 27.32
C LEU A 3 -27.85 48.80 28.17
N GLY A 4 -28.46 48.50 29.32
CA GLY A 4 -28.04 47.39 30.19
C GLY A 4 -28.44 46.01 29.65
N LEU A 5 -29.59 45.94 28.96
CA LEU A 5 -30.05 44.73 28.29
C LEU A 5 -29.20 44.40 27.05
N GLU A 6 -28.79 45.42 26.27
CA GLU A 6 -27.87 45.21 25.15
C GLU A 6 -26.47 44.78 25.62
N PHE A 7 -25.97 45.35 26.72
CA PHE A 7 -24.66 44.99 27.28
C PHE A 7 -24.64 43.55 27.84
N SER A 8 -25.69 43.14 28.55
CA SER A 8 -25.85 41.78 29.05
C SER A 8 -26.02 40.74 27.93
N ARG A 9 -26.69 41.10 26.83
CA ARG A 9 -26.84 40.23 25.65
C ARG A 9 -25.54 40.04 24.87
N LYS A 10 -24.70 41.08 24.80
CA LYS A 10 -23.38 41.01 24.14
C LYS A 10 -22.38 40.13 24.92
N THR A 11 -22.36 40.25 26.24
CA THR A 11 -21.51 39.41 27.13
C THR A 11 -21.93 37.95 27.11
N LEU A 12 -23.24 37.66 27.14
CA LEU A 12 -23.75 36.30 26.98
C LEU A 12 -23.35 35.68 25.63
N LEU A 13 -23.42 36.44 24.54
CA LEU A 13 -23.02 35.94 23.22
C LEU A 13 -21.51 35.64 23.14
N THR A 14 -20.67 36.50 23.72
CA THR A 14 -19.22 36.25 23.76
C THR A 14 -18.88 35.03 24.59
N ASP A 15 -19.56 34.81 25.72
CA ASP A 15 -19.34 33.65 26.58
C ASP A 15 -19.76 32.35 25.89
N VAL A 16 -20.89 32.35 25.18
CA VAL A 16 -21.35 31.20 24.39
C VAL A 16 -20.37 30.88 23.25
N LEU A 17 -19.88 31.89 22.52
CA LEU A 17 -18.88 31.71 21.47
C LEU A 17 -17.54 31.21 22.04
N ALA A 18 -17.11 31.70 23.20
CA ALA A 18 -15.90 31.25 23.88
C ALA A 18 -16.01 29.80 24.35
N LEU A 19 -17.15 29.40 24.95
CA LEU A 19 -17.41 28.01 25.34
C LEU A 19 -17.44 27.07 24.13
N PHE A 20 -18.07 27.50 23.03
CA PHE A 20 -18.08 26.74 21.78
C PHE A 20 -16.67 26.60 21.20
N GLY A 21 -15.89 27.69 21.17
CA GLY A 21 -14.49 27.68 20.74
C GLY A 21 -13.62 26.75 21.58
N LEU A 22 -13.76 26.79 22.90
CA LEU A 22 -13.08 25.89 23.82
C LEU A 22 -13.46 24.43 23.58
N PHE A 23 -14.75 24.15 23.40
CA PHE A 23 -15.24 22.81 23.10
C PHE A 23 -14.63 22.24 21.81
N ILE A 24 -14.61 23.04 20.72
CA ILE A 24 -13.99 22.64 19.46
C ILE A 24 -12.48 22.42 19.63
N LEU A 25 -11.79 23.31 20.36
CA LEU A 25 -10.35 23.16 20.65
C LEU A 25 -10.05 21.86 21.40
N VAL A 26 -10.82 21.56 22.44
CA VAL A 26 -10.69 20.30 23.21
C VAL A 26 -10.92 19.09 22.32
N LEU A 27 -11.95 19.10 21.48
CA LEU A 27 -12.19 18.01 20.52
C LEU A 27 -11.03 17.85 19.52
N CYS A 28 -10.46 18.95 19.03
CA CYS A 28 -9.30 18.93 18.14
C CYS A 28 -8.06 18.36 18.82
N LEU A 29 -7.78 18.78 20.06
CA LEU A 29 -6.66 18.27 20.86
C LEU A 29 -6.84 16.77 21.18
N LEU A 30 -8.03 16.34 21.58
CA LEU A 30 -8.32 14.92 21.81
C LEU A 30 -8.11 14.08 20.54
N LYS A 31 -8.62 14.55 19.39
CA LYS A 31 -8.40 13.88 18.10
C LYS A 31 -6.92 13.84 17.72
N PHE A 32 -6.17 14.91 17.98
CA PHE A 32 -4.73 14.97 17.70
C PHE A 32 -3.95 14.00 18.58
N THR A 33 -4.16 14.06 19.90
CA THR A 33 -3.53 13.14 20.86
C THR A 33 -3.86 11.69 20.53
N TRP A 34 -5.12 11.37 20.20
CA TRP A 34 -5.50 10.03 19.76
C TRP A 34 -4.73 9.59 18.52
N LYS A 35 -4.62 10.44 17.49
CA LYS A 35 -3.82 10.15 16.29
C LYS A 35 -2.34 9.92 16.62
N CYS A 36 -1.75 10.74 17.50
CA CYS A 36 -0.38 10.57 17.96
C CYS A 36 -0.20 9.23 18.70
N CYS A 37 -1.11 8.87 19.60
CA CYS A 37 -1.09 7.56 20.28
C CYS A 37 -1.22 6.40 19.30
N CYS A 38 -2.12 6.48 18.32
CA CYS A 38 -2.25 5.48 17.26
C CYS A 38 -0.97 5.37 16.43
N GLY A 39 -0.36 6.50 16.04
CA GLY A 39 0.90 6.52 15.31
C GLY A 39 2.05 5.93 16.12
N PHE A 40 2.15 6.27 17.39
CA PHE A 40 3.14 5.70 18.32
C PHE A 40 2.99 4.18 18.43
N ARG A 41 1.76 3.70 18.64
CA ARG A 41 1.47 2.25 18.67
C ARG A 41 1.86 1.58 17.35
N GLN A 42 1.49 2.18 16.23
CA GLN A 42 1.66 1.59 14.90
C GLN A 42 3.11 1.56 14.41
N TYR A 43 3.95 2.53 14.80
CA TYR A 43 5.30 2.67 14.25
C TYR A 43 6.42 2.51 15.28
N VAL A 44 6.16 2.79 16.56
CA VAL A 44 7.15 2.63 17.63
C VAL A 44 6.93 1.31 18.36
N LEU A 45 5.74 1.11 18.94
CA LEU A 45 5.45 -0.12 19.69
C LEU A 45 5.50 -1.37 18.79
N SER A 46 5.09 -1.26 17.54
CA SER A 46 5.14 -2.36 16.57
C SER A 46 6.56 -2.86 16.29
N SER A 47 7.56 -1.98 16.35
CA SER A 47 8.97 -2.36 16.21
C SER A 47 9.48 -3.19 17.40
N LEU A 48 8.91 -2.94 18.60
CA LEU A 48 9.26 -3.59 19.86
C LEU A 48 8.49 -4.90 20.07
N CYS A 49 7.23 -4.94 19.63
CA CYS A 49 6.31 -6.05 19.81
C CYS A 49 5.81 -6.55 18.45
N GLN A 50 6.63 -7.33 17.75
CA GLN A 50 6.32 -7.87 16.44
C GLN A 50 5.36 -9.07 16.56
N ALA A 51 4.36 -9.14 15.69
CA ALA A 51 3.49 -10.30 15.60
C ALA A 51 4.25 -11.53 15.04
N ASP A 52 4.03 -12.71 15.61
CA ASP A 52 4.53 -13.96 15.01
C ASP A 52 3.73 -14.28 13.75
N LEU A 53 4.37 -14.08 12.59
CA LEU A 53 3.72 -14.28 11.29
C LEU A 53 3.46 -15.76 11.00
N ARG A 54 4.25 -16.68 11.57
CA ARG A 54 4.06 -18.14 11.42
C ARG A 54 2.77 -18.61 12.07
N ALA A 55 2.20 -17.79 12.96
CA ALA A 55 0.84 -18.01 13.40
C ALA A 55 -0.09 -18.14 12.17
N TYR A 56 -0.12 -17.20 11.25
CA TYR A 56 -1.15 -17.25 10.19
C TYR A 56 -1.16 -18.54 9.33
N GLY A 57 -0.01 -19.20 9.18
CA GLY A 57 0.14 -20.52 8.57
C GLY A 57 1.59 -20.77 8.15
N GLN A 58 1.83 -21.91 7.51
CA GLN A 58 3.17 -22.30 7.06
C GLN A 58 3.62 -21.51 5.83
N TRP A 59 2.72 -21.35 4.84
CA TRP A 59 3.06 -20.76 3.55
C TRP A 59 2.54 -19.33 3.41
N ALA A 60 3.36 -18.48 2.82
CA ALA A 60 2.98 -17.16 2.34
C ALA A 60 2.99 -17.11 0.80
N VAL A 61 1.92 -16.60 0.19
CA VAL A 61 1.86 -16.34 -1.25
C VAL A 61 2.17 -14.87 -1.51
N VAL A 62 3.13 -14.59 -2.40
CA VAL A 62 3.50 -13.22 -2.77
C VAL A 62 3.36 -13.03 -4.29
N THR A 63 2.51 -12.10 -4.70
CA THR A 63 2.35 -11.74 -6.12
C THR A 63 3.32 -10.64 -6.54
N GLY A 64 3.86 -10.72 -7.77
CA GLY A 64 4.90 -9.80 -8.22
C GLY A 64 6.22 -9.99 -7.46
N ALA A 65 6.55 -11.23 -7.08
CA ALA A 65 7.67 -11.54 -6.19
C ALA A 65 9.07 -11.47 -6.84
N SER A 66 9.15 -11.17 -8.14
CA SER A 66 10.42 -11.20 -8.88
C SER A 66 11.32 -9.97 -8.69
N SER A 67 10.81 -8.86 -8.16
CA SER A 67 11.58 -7.65 -7.87
C SER A 67 10.87 -6.71 -6.88
N GLY A 68 11.52 -5.61 -6.52
CA GLY A 68 10.94 -4.50 -5.76
C GLY A 68 10.33 -4.90 -4.41
N ILE A 69 9.17 -4.34 -4.09
CA ILE A 69 8.43 -4.59 -2.84
C ILE A 69 8.05 -6.07 -2.71
N GLY A 70 7.60 -6.72 -3.80
CA GLY A 70 7.22 -8.13 -3.79
C GLY A 70 8.38 -9.06 -3.43
N LYS A 71 9.55 -8.87 -4.07
CA LYS A 71 10.77 -9.60 -3.69
C LYS A 71 11.11 -9.37 -2.21
N ALA A 72 11.07 -8.11 -1.76
CA ALA A 72 11.37 -7.78 -0.37
C ALA A 72 10.40 -8.45 0.62
N TYR A 73 9.09 -8.49 0.33
CA TYR A 73 8.11 -9.24 1.13
C TYR A 73 8.42 -10.72 1.18
N ALA A 74 8.69 -11.35 0.03
CA ALA A 74 9.06 -12.76 -0.02
C ALA A 74 10.29 -13.07 0.84
N THR A 75 11.37 -12.29 0.66
CA THR A 75 12.62 -12.44 1.42
C THR A 75 12.41 -12.23 2.92
N GLU A 76 11.65 -11.22 3.33
CA GLU A 76 11.43 -10.91 4.74
C GLU A 76 10.48 -11.90 5.42
N LEU A 77 9.46 -12.41 4.71
CA LEU A 77 8.59 -13.49 5.20
C LEU A 77 9.38 -14.78 5.41
N ALA A 78 10.27 -15.13 4.47
CA ALA A 78 11.17 -16.27 4.64
C ALA A 78 12.14 -16.08 5.80
N ARG A 79 12.70 -14.87 5.97
CA ARG A 79 13.54 -14.53 7.14
C ARG A 79 12.79 -14.72 8.47
N ARG A 80 11.47 -14.52 8.46
CA ARG A 80 10.58 -14.74 9.62
C ARG A 80 10.07 -16.19 9.74
N GLY A 81 10.59 -17.10 8.93
CA GLY A 81 10.38 -18.55 9.04
C GLY A 81 9.10 -19.07 8.39
N LEU A 82 8.63 -18.42 7.31
CA LEU A 82 7.58 -18.96 6.45
C LEU A 82 8.16 -19.51 5.15
N ASP A 83 7.55 -20.58 4.65
CA ASP A 83 7.75 -21.02 3.27
C ASP A 83 7.05 -20.05 2.32
N VAL A 84 7.58 -19.87 1.10
CA VAL A 84 7.11 -18.78 0.22
C VAL A 84 6.75 -19.27 -1.18
N VAL A 85 5.51 -19.02 -1.59
CA VAL A 85 5.09 -19.13 -2.99
C VAL A 85 5.35 -17.81 -3.70
N LEU A 86 6.21 -17.85 -4.72
CA LEU A 86 6.64 -16.72 -5.53
C LEU A 86 5.88 -16.70 -6.86
N ILE A 87 4.99 -15.73 -7.03
CA ILE A 87 4.19 -15.61 -8.26
C ILE A 87 4.67 -14.42 -9.10
N GLY A 88 4.91 -14.64 -10.39
CA GLY A 88 5.29 -13.57 -11.31
C GLY A 88 5.54 -14.03 -12.74
N ARG A 89 5.91 -13.09 -13.61
CA ARG A 89 6.00 -13.31 -15.07
C ARG A 89 7.30 -13.94 -15.55
N SER A 90 8.38 -13.69 -14.84
CA SER A 90 9.73 -14.09 -15.25
C SER A 90 10.19 -15.28 -14.41
N ALA A 91 10.08 -16.48 -14.98
CA ALA A 91 10.55 -17.72 -14.33
C ALA A 91 12.01 -17.61 -13.87
N LYS A 92 12.90 -17.10 -14.72
CA LYS A 92 14.33 -16.90 -14.38
C LYS A 92 14.52 -16.03 -13.13
N ARG A 93 13.78 -14.92 -13.01
CA ARG A 93 13.89 -14.03 -11.84
C ARG A 93 13.27 -14.65 -10.60
N LEU A 94 12.14 -15.36 -10.74
CA LEU A 94 11.53 -16.09 -9.63
C LEU A 94 12.47 -17.16 -9.08
N GLN A 95 13.08 -17.95 -9.96
CA GLN A 95 14.03 -18.99 -9.60
C GLN A 95 15.25 -18.41 -8.86
N LYS A 96 15.77 -17.27 -9.32
CA LYS A 96 16.85 -16.58 -8.60
C LYS A 96 16.43 -16.16 -7.18
N VAL A 97 15.22 -15.64 -7.01
CA VAL A 97 14.70 -15.25 -5.68
C VAL A 97 14.46 -16.47 -4.80
N ALA A 98 13.96 -17.57 -5.37
CA ALA A 98 13.80 -18.86 -4.71
C ALA A 98 15.12 -19.36 -4.13
N GLU A 99 16.15 -19.47 -4.98
CA GLU A 99 17.50 -19.90 -4.59
C GLU A 99 18.11 -18.99 -3.53
N GLU A 100 17.95 -17.66 -3.65
CA GLU A 100 18.41 -16.72 -2.63
C GLU A 100 17.73 -16.94 -1.26
N ILE A 101 16.44 -17.27 -1.26
CA ILE A 101 15.66 -17.54 -0.04
C ILE A 101 16.07 -18.88 0.59
N GLU A 102 16.11 -19.94 -0.22
CA GLU A 102 16.44 -21.30 0.19
C GLU A 102 17.85 -21.35 0.78
N ASN A 103 18.83 -20.79 0.07
CA ASN A 103 20.22 -20.80 0.51
C ASN A 103 20.46 -19.97 1.78
N LYS A 104 19.74 -18.86 1.95
CA LYS A 104 19.99 -17.93 3.07
C LYS A 104 19.20 -18.27 4.33
N TYR A 105 17.99 -18.81 4.20
CA TYR A 105 17.07 -18.99 5.32
C TYR A 105 16.59 -20.44 5.51
N GLY A 106 16.92 -21.34 4.57
CA GLY A 106 16.50 -22.74 4.63
C GLY A 106 14.98 -22.96 4.52
N GLN A 107 14.23 -21.95 4.07
CA GLN A 107 12.78 -22.06 3.86
C GLN A 107 12.50 -22.64 2.47
N GLN A 108 11.40 -23.38 2.35
CA GLN A 108 10.97 -23.91 1.06
C GLN A 108 10.38 -22.80 0.19
N THR A 109 10.58 -22.91 -1.11
CA THR A 109 9.92 -22.02 -2.06
C THR A 109 9.18 -22.80 -3.14
N HIS A 110 8.12 -22.18 -3.66
CA HIS A 110 7.36 -22.68 -4.80
C HIS A 110 7.19 -21.55 -5.81
N THR A 111 7.52 -21.77 -7.08
CA THR A 111 7.43 -20.70 -8.09
C THR A 111 6.26 -20.95 -9.04
N ILE A 112 5.48 -19.91 -9.30
CA ILE A 112 4.35 -19.97 -10.24
C ILE A 112 4.54 -18.88 -11.30
N LYS A 113 4.78 -19.30 -12.54
CA LYS A 113 4.93 -18.40 -13.68
C LYS A 113 3.57 -18.07 -14.29
N VAL A 114 3.09 -16.85 -14.11
CA VAL A 114 1.86 -16.33 -14.71
C VAL A 114 1.98 -14.84 -15.02
N ASP A 115 1.20 -14.37 -15.99
CA ASP A 115 1.03 -12.95 -16.28
C ASP A 115 -0.36 -12.46 -15.87
N PHE A 116 -0.41 -11.62 -14.84
CA PHE A 116 -1.66 -11.04 -14.32
C PHE A 116 -2.38 -10.12 -15.31
N THR A 117 -1.75 -9.76 -16.43
CA THR A 117 -2.41 -9.01 -17.50
C THR A 117 -3.31 -9.89 -18.39
N GLU A 118 -3.12 -11.22 -18.39
CA GLU A 118 -3.88 -12.19 -19.20
C GLU A 118 -5.32 -12.43 -18.69
N GLY A 119 -5.70 -11.79 -17.58
CA GLY A 119 -7.08 -11.81 -17.07
C GLY A 119 -7.45 -13.11 -16.36
N GLY A 120 -8.68 -13.60 -16.57
CA GLY A 120 -9.27 -14.67 -15.75
C GLY A 120 -8.68 -16.08 -15.95
N SER A 121 -8.00 -16.34 -17.06
CA SER A 121 -7.53 -17.69 -17.43
C SER A 121 -6.48 -18.26 -16.46
N ILE A 122 -5.64 -17.40 -15.89
CA ILE A 122 -4.48 -17.80 -15.07
C ILE A 122 -4.86 -18.38 -13.70
N TYR A 123 -6.01 -18.00 -13.14
CA TYR A 123 -6.35 -18.32 -11.75
C TYR A 123 -6.64 -19.80 -11.54
N SER A 124 -7.08 -20.51 -12.59
CA SER A 124 -7.26 -21.97 -12.53
C SER A 124 -5.92 -22.71 -12.34
N THR A 125 -4.86 -22.24 -12.99
CA THR A 125 -3.50 -22.75 -12.82
C THR A 125 -2.98 -22.44 -11.42
N ILE A 126 -3.12 -21.19 -10.96
CA ILE A 126 -2.70 -20.79 -9.61
C ILE A 126 -3.44 -21.63 -8.55
N ALA A 127 -4.75 -21.83 -8.70
CA ALA A 127 -5.53 -22.62 -7.74
C ALA A 127 -5.02 -24.06 -7.61
N LYS A 128 -4.64 -24.70 -8.73
CA LYS A 128 -4.07 -26.06 -8.73
C LYS A 128 -2.74 -26.10 -7.99
N GLU A 129 -1.85 -25.15 -8.26
CA GLU A 129 -0.52 -25.06 -7.64
C GLU A 129 -0.58 -24.76 -6.12
N LEU A 130 -1.63 -24.09 -5.65
CA LEU A 130 -1.84 -23.79 -4.23
C LEU A 130 -2.62 -24.90 -3.48
N HIS A 131 -3.08 -25.94 -4.18
CA HIS A 131 -4.07 -26.89 -3.63
C HIS A 131 -3.56 -27.67 -2.41
N ASP A 132 -2.28 -27.98 -2.29
CA ASP A 132 -1.78 -28.79 -1.16
C ASP A 132 -1.07 -27.96 -0.09
N LEU A 133 -1.03 -26.64 -0.28
CA LEU A 133 -0.31 -25.73 0.59
C LEU A 133 -1.23 -25.11 1.64
N GLN A 134 -0.79 -25.13 2.90
CA GLN A 134 -1.46 -24.41 3.97
C GLN A 134 -1.12 -22.91 3.91
N ILE A 135 -1.80 -22.20 3.01
CA ILE A 135 -1.59 -20.76 2.84
C ILE A 135 -2.14 -19.98 4.03
N GLY A 136 -1.25 -19.36 4.80
CA GLY A 136 -1.57 -18.51 5.94
C GLY A 136 -1.55 -17.02 5.62
N ILE A 137 -0.67 -16.61 4.71
CA ILE A 137 -0.48 -15.21 4.34
C ILE A 137 -0.62 -15.05 2.83
N LEU A 138 -1.36 -14.03 2.38
CA LEU A 138 -1.36 -13.59 0.99
C LEU A 138 -0.89 -12.13 0.93
N VAL A 139 0.12 -11.86 0.10
CA VAL A 139 0.57 -10.50 -0.23
C VAL A 139 0.20 -10.21 -1.69
N ASN A 140 -0.91 -9.48 -1.87
CA ASN A 140 -1.30 -8.92 -3.16
C ASN A 140 -0.46 -7.67 -3.44
N ASN A 141 0.69 -7.88 -4.07
CA ASN A 141 1.63 -6.83 -4.41
C ASN A 141 1.71 -6.52 -5.92
N VAL A 142 1.37 -7.48 -6.78
CA VAL A 142 1.47 -7.29 -8.23
C VAL A 142 0.73 -6.01 -8.66
N GLY A 143 1.37 -5.26 -9.56
CA GLY A 143 0.77 -4.07 -10.13
C GLY A 143 1.70 -3.40 -11.14
N MET A 144 1.12 -2.48 -11.92
CA MET A 144 1.82 -1.71 -12.93
C MET A 144 1.24 -0.31 -13.07
N ILE A 145 2.04 0.62 -13.59
CA ILE A 145 1.65 1.99 -13.94
C ILE A 145 1.34 2.06 -15.44
N CYS A 146 0.47 3.00 -15.85
CA CYS A 146 0.13 3.18 -17.26
C CYS A 146 1.30 3.72 -18.09
N ASN A 147 2.03 4.67 -17.50
CA ASN A 147 3.08 5.45 -18.13
C ASN A 147 4.19 5.71 -17.11
N ASP A 148 5.40 5.94 -17.63
CA ASP A 148 6.58 6.29 -16.84
C ASP A 148 6.67 7.81 -16.53
N HIS A 149 5.65 8.59 -16.92
CA HIS A 149 5.57 10.04 -16.71
C HIS A 149 4.11 10.51 -16.58
N PHE A 150 3.94 11.72 -16.02
CA PHE A 150 2.64 12.38 -15.90
C PHE A 150 2.13 12.85 -17.26
N ALA A 151 0.99 12.32 -17.71
CA ALA A 151 0.40 12.67 -19.00
C ALA A 151 -1.12 12.74 -18.92
N TYR A 152 -1.75 13.51 -19.82
CA TYR A 152 -3.21 13.44 -19.93
C TYR A 152 -3.65 12.05 -20.38
N PHE A 153 -4.88 11.68 -20.02
CA PHE A 153 -5.42 10.34 -20.30
C PHE A 153 -5.33 9.96 -21.79
N LEU A 154 -5.61 10.89 -22.69
CA LEU A 154 -5.53 10.67 -24.14
C LEU A 154 -4.11 10.74 -24.72
N GLU A 155 -3.15 11.33 -24.00
CA GLU A 155 -1.74 11.42 -24.44
C GLU A 155 -0.96 10.14 -24.12
N THR A 156 -1.49 9.35 -23.19
CA THR A 156 -0.92 8.05 -22.86
C THR A 156 -0.96 7.15 -24.10
N SER A 157 0.14 6.46 -24.44
CA SER A 157 0.17 5.47 -25.53
C SER A 157 -0.58 4.17 -25.15
N ILE A 158 -1.75 4.34 -24.51
CA ILE A 158 -2.69 3.31 -24.13
C ILE A 158 -3.49 2.98 -25.38
N ARG A 159 -3.00 2.01 -26.16
CA ARG A 159 -3.90 1.22 -27.01
C ARG A 159 -4.93 0.55 -26.08
N GLY A 160 -6.17 0.33 -26.53
CA GLY A 160 -7.25 -0.22 -25.69
C GLY A 160 -6.85 -1.47 -24.87
N GLN A 161 -5.94 -2.29 -25.42
CA GLN A 161 -5.36 -3.46 -24.75
C GLN A 161 -4.69 -3.11 -23.40
N LYS A 162 -3.97 -1.98 -23.28
CA LYS A 162 -3.30 -1.56 -22.03
C LYS A 162 -4.27 -1.21 -20.89
N ILE A 163 -5.50 -0.73 -21.19
CA ILE A 163 -6.49 -0.45 -20.14
C ILE A 163 -6.88 -1.76 -19.44
N THR A 164 -7.24 -2.77 -20.24
CA THR A 164 -7.64 -4.09 -19.76
C THR A 164 -6.49 -4.76 -18.99
N GLU A 165 -5.26 -4.69 -19.49
CA GLU A 165 -4.08 -5.23 -18.80
C GLU A 165 -3.90 -4.62 -17.40
N ILE A 166 -4.07 -3.30 -17.25
CA ILE A 166 -3.93 -2.61 -15.97
C ILE A 166 -5.07 -2.94 -15.01
N ILE A 167 -6.30 -3.02 -15.52
CA ILE A 167 -7.45 -3.46 -14.72
C ILE A 167 -7.23 -4.92 -14.27
N ASN A 168 -6.79 -5.80 -15.16
CA ASN A 168 -6.51 -7.19 -14.83
C ASN A 168 -5.40 -7.30 -13.76
N CYS A 169 -4.30 -6.56 -13.96
CA CYS A 169 -3.13 -6.63 -13.10
C CYS A 169 -3.36 -5.96 -11.73
N ASN A 170 -3.95 -4.76 -11.67
CA ASN A 170 -4.06 -3.98 -10.44
C ASN A 170 -5.40 -4.19 -9.70
N ILE A 171 -6.49 -4.46 -10.42
CA ILE A 171 -7.83 -4.61 -9.84
C ILE A 171 -8.19 -6.09 -9.73
N LEU A 172 -8.29 -6.81 -10.84
CA LEU A 172 -8.81 -8.19 -10.87
C LEU A 172 -7.97 -9.17 -10.04
N SER A 173 -6.64 -8.99 -10.02
CA SER A 173 -5.71 -9.84 -9.26
C SER A 173 -6.04 -9.88 -7.77
N VAL A 174 -6.41 -8.76 -7.15
CA VAL A 174 -6.64 -8.63 -5.72
C VAL A 174 -7.80 -9.51 -5.22
N PRO A 175 -9.05 -9.39 -5.73
CA PRO A 175 -10.15 -10.24 -5.31
C PRO A 175 -9.99 -11.69 -5.77
N GLN A 176 -9.40 -11.95 -6.95
CA GLN A 176 -9.22 -13.32 -7.44
C GLN A 176 -8.24 -14.10 -6.56
N MET A 177 -7.04 -13.56 -6.30
CA MET A 177 -6.08 -14.21 -5.39
C MET A 177 -6.64 -14.37 -3.99
N THR A 178 -7.38 -13.37 -3.51
CA THR A 178 -8.09 -13.45 -2.22
C THR A 178 -9.09 -14.62 -2.21
N ARG A 179 -9.91 -14.74 -3.26
CA ARG A 179 -10.91 -15.81 -3.39
C ARG A 179 -10.29 -17.21 -3.38
N LEU A 180 -9.07 -17.36 -3.91
CA LEU A 180 -8.35 -18.64 -3.93
C LEU A 180 -7.94 -19.10 -2.52
N VAL A 181 -7.51 -18.18 -1.65
CA VAL A 181 -6.92 -18.54 -0.34
C VAL A 181 -7.90 -18.39 0.82
N LEU A 182 -8.83 -17.44 0.74
CA LEU A 182 -9.72 -17.06 1.83
C LEU A 182 -10.58 -18.20 2.38
N PRO A 183 -11.20 -19.08 1.56
CA PRO A 183 -12.04 -20.16 2.08
C PRO A 183 -11.32 -21.05 3.09
N ARG A 184 -10.06 -21.42 2.80
CA ARG A 184 -9.25 -22.25 3.70
C ARG A 184 -8.74 -21.49 4.92
N MET A 185 -8.49 -20.19 4.80
CA MET A 185 -8.19 -19.35 5.96
C MET A 185 -9.39 -19.27 6.92
N VAL A 186 -10.60 -19.07 6.39
CA VAL A 186 -11.84 -19.01 7.17
C VAL A 186 -12.12 -20.34 7.87
N LEU A 187 -11.97 -21.47 7.17
CA LEU A 187 -12.13 -22.80 7.78
C LEU A 187 -11.21 -23.03 8.98
N ARG A 188 -10.00 -22.46 8.97
CA ARG A 188 -9.05 -22.54 10.09
C ARG A 188 -9.25 -21.44 11.14
N GLY A 189 -10.13 -20.47 10.90
CA GLY A 189 -10.32 -19.30 11.77
C GLY A 189 -9.10 -18.39 11.87
N ARG A 190 -8.16 -18.45 10.92
CA ARG A 190 -6.93 -17.64 10.94
C ARG A 190 -6.34 -17.44 9.55
N GLY A 191 -6.03 -16.18 9.23
CA GLY A 191 -5.33 -15.80 8.00
C GLY A 191 -5.00 -14.31 7.94
N LEU A 192 -4.01 -13.97 7.11
CA LEU A 192 -3.59 -12.60 6.86
C LEU A 192 -3.56 -12.31 5.35
N ILE A 193 -4.25 -11.26 4.94
CA ILE A 193 -4.19 -10.74 3.57
C ILE A 193 -3.61 -9.34 3.63
N ILE A 194 -2.52 -9.09 2.89
CA ILE A 194 -1.86 -7.80 2.77
C ILE A 194 -2.04 -7.32 1.33
N ASN A 195 -2.76 -6.21 1.15
CA ASN A 195 -2.99 -5.60 -0.15
C ASN A 195 -2.14 -4.34 -0.30
N ILE A 196 -1.22 -4.34 -1.27
CA ILE A 196 -0.34 -3.19 -1.53
C ILE A 196 -1.05 -2.21 -2.48
N SER A 197 -1.50 -1.11 -1.90
CA SER A 197 -2.06 0.02 -2.62
C SER A 197 -0.94 1.04 -2.95
N SER A 198 -1.20 2.33 -2.76
CA SER A 198 -0.29 3.45 -2.96
C SER A 198 -0.85 4.67 -2.24
N GLU A 199 0.00 5.64 -1.87
CA GLU A 199 -0.50 6.96 -1.49
C GLU A 199 -1.40 7.56 -2.57
N MET A 200 -1.13 7.28 -3.85
CA MET A 200 -1.94 7.79 -4.95
C MET A 200 -3.37 7.24 -4.97
N GLY A 201 -3.69 6.25 -4.13
CA GLY A 201 -5.05 5.77 -3.90
C GLY A 201 -5.79 6.52 -2.79
N LEU A 202 -5.10 7.26 -1.90
CA LEU A 202 -5.74 7.97 -0.78
C LEU A 202 -6.53 9.20 -1.22
N ARG A 203 -6.11 9.80 -2.34
CA ARG A 203 -6.65 11.03 -2.91
C ARG A 203 -6.61 10.94 -4.43
N PRO A 204 -7.50 11.64 -5.15
CA PRO A 204 -7.42 11.71 -6.60
C PRO A 204 -6.05 12.25 -7.05
N HIS A 205 -5.44 11.65 -8.07
CA HIS A 205 -4.22 12.21 -8.66
C HIS A 205 -4.40 12.41 -10.17
N PRO A 206 -4.45 13.67 -10.66
CA PRO A 206 -4.53 13.92 -12.09
C PRO A 206 -3.26 13.42 -12.78
N LEU A 207 -3.33 13.19 -14.09
CA LEU A 207 -2.23 12.68 -14.93
C LEU A 207 -1.80 11.22 -14.67
N VAL A 208 -2.35 10.57 -13.64
CA VAL A 208 -2.23 9.12 -13.34
C VAL A 208 -3.58 8.52 -12.97
N ALA A 209 -4.65 9.03 -13.59
CA ALA A 209 -6.04 8.79 -13.20
C ALA A 209 -6.40 7.29 -13.08
N LEU A 210 -6.07 6.48 -14.09
CA LEU A 210 -6.39 5.05 -14.07
C LEU A 210 -5.64 4.30 -12.95
N TYR A 211 -4.34 4.59 -12.77
CA TYR A 211 -3.56 3.99 -11.69
C TYR A 211 -4.10 4.39 -10.30
N SER A 212 -4.34 5.68 -10.08
CA SER A 212 -4.94 6.20 -8.84
C SER A 212 -6.28 5.51 -8.54
N ALA A 213 -7.15 5.37 -9.55
CA ALA A 213 -8.42 4.65 -9.44
C ALA A 213 -8.25 3.17 -9.07
N THR A 214 -7.24 2.48 -9.62
CA THR A 214 -6.96 1.08 -9.23
C THR A 214 -6.49 0.95 -7.77
N LYS A 215 -5.83 1.98 -7.24
CA LYS A 215 -5.25 1.93 -5.90
C LYS A 215 -6.28 2.28 -4.81
N ILE A 216 -7.24 3.17 -5.08
CA ILE A 216 -8.40 3.35 -4.19
C ILE A 216 -9.27 2.09 -4.13
N PHE A 217 -9.43 1.36 -5.23
CA PHE A 217 -10.12 0.06 -5.22
C PHE A 217 -9.50 -0.89 -4.19
N SER A 218 -8.17 -1.06 -4.19
CA SER A 218 -7.50 -1.92 -3.20
C SER A 218 -7.71 -1.45 -1.75
N ILE A 219 -7.82 -0.14 -1.51
CA ILE A 219 -8.09 0.42 -0.18
C ILE A 219 -9.47 0.01 0.30
N HIS A 220 -10.51 0.33 -0.47
CA HIS A 220 -11.89 0.03 -0.09
C HIS A 220 -12.15 -1.47 -0.02
N PHE A 221 -11.66 -2.24 -0.99
CA PHE A 221 -11.75 -3.71 -0.96
C PHE A 221 -11.17 -4.28 0.33
N SER A 222 -9.99 -3.81 0.76
CA SER A 222 -9.35 -4.28 1.99
C SER A 222 -10.14 -3.94 3.25
N GLN A 223 -10.66 -2.71 3.34
CA GLN A 223 -11.40 -2.24 4.51
C GLN A 223 -12.73 -2.98 4.66
N CYS A 224 -13.48 -3.14 3.57
CA CYS A 224 -14.73 -3.91 3.55
C CYS A 224 -14.47 -5.38 3.91
N LEU A 225 -13.50 -6.02 3.25
CA LEU A 225 -13.20 -7.43 3.49
C LEU A 225 -12.70 -7.69 4.92
N HIS A 226 -11.91 -6.77 5.50
CA HIS A 226 -11.54 -6.89 6.91
C HIS A 226 -12.78 -6.86 7.81
N ALA A 227 -13.71 -5.93 7.58
CA ALA A 227 -14.92 -5.79 8.39
C ALA A 227 -15.80 -7.06 8.32
N GLU A 228 -15.89 -7.68 7.15
CA GLU A 228 -16.65 -8.91 6.90
C GLU A 228 -16.07 -10.13 7.63
N TYR A 229 -14.73 -10.30 7.65
CA TYR A 229 -14.10 -11.55 8.10
C TYR A 229 -13.27 -11.44 9.40
N LYS A 230 -13.16 -10.26 10.03
CA LYS A 230 -12.40 -10.10 11.28
C LYS A 230 -12.95 -10.94 12.44
N SER A 231 -14.27 -11.14 12.51
CA SER A 231 -14.93 -11.93 13.56
C SER A 231 -14.59 -13.42 13.48
N VAL A 232 -14.17 -13.90 12.31
CA VAL A 232 -13.71 -15.28 12.08
C VAL A 232 -12.18 -15.37 11.98
N GLY A 233 -11.47 -14.39 12.53
CA GLY A 233 -10.01 -14.42 12.69
C GLY A 233 -9.20 -14.07 11.44
N ILE A 234 -9.82 -13.47 10.42
CA ILE A 234 -9.10 -13.01 9.23
C ILE A 234 -8.71 -11.54 9.37
N THR A 235 -7.42 -11.27 9.27
CA THR A 235 -6.89 -9.90 9.19
C THR A 235 -6.66 -9.53 7.73
N VAL A 236 -7.21 -8.39 7.30
CA VAL A 236 -6.91 -7.82 5.99
C VAL A 236 -6.28 -6.46 6.22
N GLN A 237 -5.04 -6.30 5.80
CA GLN A 237 -4.26 -5.07 5.94
C GLN A 237 -4.07 -4.42 4.57
N CYS A 238 -4.35 -3.13 4.48
CA CYS A 238 -3.97 -2.32 3.33
C CYS A 238 -2.73 -1.50 3.64
N VAL A 239 -1.76 -1.54 2.73
CA VAL A 239 -0.53 -0.75 2.82
C VAL A 239 -0.49 0.28 1.70
N THR A 240 -0.38 1.56 2.03
CA THR A 240 -0.34 2.70 1.07
C THR A 240 1.05 3.36 1.06
N PRO A 241 2.05 2.77 0.39
CA PRO A 241 3.40 3.32 0.34
C PRO A 241 3.48 4.65 -0.43
N PHE A 242 4.43 5.49 -0.02
CA PHE A 242 5.05 6.53 -0.84
C PHE A 242 6.17 5.92 -1.71
N MET A 243 7.14 6.73 -2.12
CA MET A 243 8.24 6.31 -2.98
C MET A 243 9.14 5.26 -2.30
N VAL A 244 9.21 4.09 -2.92
CA VAL A 244 10.14 3.01 -2.55
C VAL A 244 11.03 2.75 -3.76
N SER A 245 12.34 2.68 -3.53
CA SER A 245 13.31 2.39 -4.59
C SER A 245 13.07 1.00 -5.17
N THR A 246 12.48 0.97 -6.36
CA THR A 246 12.13 -0.24 -7.11
C THR A 246 12.28 0.03 -8.61
N ASN A 247 12.22 -1.02 -9.43
CA ASN A 247 12.19 -0.88 -10.88
C ASN A 247 11.01 -0.01 -11.37
N MET A 248 9.87 -0.02 -10.67
CA MET A 248 8.70 0.80 -11.03
C MET A 248 8.97 2.29 -10.85
N THR A 249 9.84 2.66 -9.91
CA THR A 249 10.25 4.04 -9.65
C THR A 249 11.63 4.33 -10.24
N ASN A 250 12.06 3.58 -11.27
CA ASN A 250 13.38 3.72 -11.89
C ASN A 250 14.56 3.72 -10.91
N SER A 251 14.48 2.88 -9.86
CA SER A 251 15.55 2.69 -8.88
C SER A 251 16.05 3.98 -8.23
N MET A 252 15.14 4.93 -7.97
CA MET A 252 15.43 6.20 -7.27
C MET A 252 16.38 6.02 -6.08
N LYS A 253 17.34 6.95 -5.95
CA LYS A 253 18.33 6.97 -4.87
C LYS A 253 17.65 7.03 -3.51
N VAL A 254 18.03 6.12 -2.62
CA VAL A 254 17.52 6.05 -1.25
C VAL A 254 17.93 7.32 -0.50
N ASN A 255 16.97 7.92 0.20
CA ASN A 255 17.16 9.13 1.00
C ASN A 255 16.11 9.18 2.13
N LEU A 256 15.96 10.32 2.80
CA LEU A 256 15.01 10.47 3.91
C LEU A 256 13.54 10.20 3.50
N PHE A 257 13.19 10.51 2.26
CA PHE A 257 11.84 10.38 1.72
C PHE A 257 11.62 9.10 0.89
N VAL A 258 12.70 8.54 0.33
CA VAL A 258 12.68 7.31 -0.49
C VAL A 258 13.35 6.17 0.26
N LYS A 259 12.57 5.15 0.68
CA LYS A 259 13.14 3.95 1.34
C LYS A 259 13.57 2.89 0.32
N SER A 260 14.56 2.07 0.68
CA SER A 260 14.83 0.82 -0.03
C SER A 260 13.68 -0.18 0.18
N ALA A 261 13.43 -1.06 -0.78
CA ALA A 261 12.38 -2.06 -0.65
C ALA A 261 12.54 -2.97 0.59
N PRO A 262 13.73 -3.49 0.92
CA PRO A 262 13.91 -4.31 2.13
C PRO A 262 13.60 -3.54 3.42
N ALA A 263 14.11 -2.31 3.56
CA ALA A 263 13.86 -1.50 4.76
C ALA A 263 12.38 -1.12 4.90
N PHE A 264 11.73 -0.79 3.79
CA PHE A 264 10.29 -0.51 3.77
C PHE A 264 9.46 -1.72 4.22
N VAL A 265 9.75 -2.90 3.67
CA VAL A 265 8.99 -4.12 4.00
C VAL A 265 9.21 -4.56 5.43
N TYR A 266 10.44 -4.45 5.95
CA TYR A 266 10.73 -4.75 7.36
C TYR A 266 9.82 -3.94 8.28
N ASP A 267 9.73 -2.62 8.07
CA ASP A 267 8.83 -1.75 8.83
C ASP A 267 7.36 -2.11 8.60
N ALA A 268 6.97 -2.37 7.35
CA ALA A 268 5.58 -2.66 6.99
C ALA A 268 5.06 -3.92 7.69
N LEU A 269 5.85 -5.00 7.69
CA LEU A 269 5.50 -6.25 8.37
C LEU A 269 5.46 -6.10 9.89
N ASN A 270 6.22 -5.18 10.48
CA ASN A 270 6.12 -4.90 11.92
C ASN A 270 4.74 -4.33 12.29
N THR A 271 4.08 -3.60 11.37
CA THR A 271 2.75 -3.04 11.62
C THR A 271 1.61 -4.07 11.66
N VAL A 272 1.86 -5.31 11.24
CA VAL A 272 0.88 -6.42 11.31
C VAL A 272 0.46 -6.67 12.76
N GLY A 273 -0.84 -6.78 13.00
CA GLY A 273 -1.41 -6.91 14.35
C GLY A 273 -1.60 -5.58 15.09
N HIS A 274 -1.01 -4.48 14.60
CA HIS A 274 -1.15 -3.14 15.18
C HIS A 274 -2.07 -2.23 14.39
N SER A 275 -2.12 -2.38 13.07
CA SER A 275 -3.00 -1.62 12.20
C SER A 275 -3.41 -2.42 10.97
N THR A 276 -4.64 -2.21 10.50
CA THR A 276 -5.16 -2.77 9.25
C THR A 276 -5.09 -1.76 8.09
N PHE A 277 -4.67 -0.53 8.36
CA PHE A 277 -4.48 0.52 7.37
C PHE A 277 -3.23 1.35 7.68
N THR A 278 -2.21 1.25 6.84
CA THR A 278 -0.87 1.79 7.16
C THR A 278 -0.14 2.32 5.92
N SER A 279 0.71 3.33 6.09
CA SER A 279 1.67 3.72 5.06
C SER A 279 2.90 2.79 4.98
N GLY A 280 2.94 1.75 5.80
CA GLY A 280 4.02 0.77 5.91
C GLY A 280 5.18 1.22 6.82
N CYS A 281 5.53 2.50 6.82
CA CYS A 281 6.60 3.02 7.67
C CYS A 281 6.31 4.44 8.16
N LEU A 282 7.02 4.89 9.19
CA LEU A 282 6.82 6.21 9.80
C LEU A 282 7.11 7.36 8.83
N SER A 283 8.18 7.26 8.03
CA SER A 283 8.54 8.33 7.08
C SER A 283 7.43 8.55 6.04
N HIS A 284 6.80 7.50 5.53
CA HIS A 284 5.68 7.61 4.61
C HIS A 284 4.41 8.16 5.29
N ALA A 285 4.19 7.83 6.56
CA ALA A 285 3.06 8.37 7.31
C ALA A 285 3.18 9.89 7.49
N LEU A 286 4.38 10.37 7.85
CA LEU A 286 4.69 11.79 7.97
C LEU A 286 4.57 12.52 6.62
N GLN A 287 5.07 11.90 5.54
CA GLN A 287 4.87 12.42 4.18
C GLN A 287 3.39 12.52 3.80
N SER A 288 2.58 11.51 4.15
CA SER A 288 1.12 11.54 3.87
C SER A 288 0.43 12.71 4.57
N VAL A 289 0.77 12.93 5.84
CA VAL A 289 0.23 14.05 6.62
C VAL A 289 0.68 15.38 6.02
N ALA A 290 1.99 15.55 5.78
CA ALA A 290 2.53 16.78 5.18
C ALA A 290 1.90 17.07 3.82
N PHE A 291 1.80 16.06 2.95
CA PHE A 291 1.20 16.19 1.63
C PHE A 291 -0.28 16.61 1.71
N SER A 292 -1.04 16.02 2.65
CA SER A 292 -2.45 16.38 2.85
C SER A 292 -2.68 17.82 3.33
N ILE A 293 -1.72 18.40 4.05
CA ILE A 293 -1.79 19.78 4.56
C ILE A 293 -1.30 20.77 3.52
N LEU A 294 -0.17 20.47 2.87
CA LEU A 294 0.52 21.39 1.97
C LEU A 294 -0.11 21.42 0.56
N VAL A 295 -0.72 20.31 0.12
CA VAL A 295 -1.28 20.18 -1.23
C VAL A 295 -2.74 19.72 -1.15
N PRO A 296 -3.65 20.60 -0.68
CA PRO A 296 -5.06 20.26 -0.54
C PRO A 296 -5.70 19.95 -1.90
N ASP A 297 -6.83 19.26 -1.85
CA ASP A 297 -7.53 18.73 -3.04
C ASP A 297 -7.81 19.78 -4.12
N TRP A 298 -8.29 20.96 -3.73
CA TRP A 298 -8.58 22.04 -4.68
C TRP A 298 -7.32 22.54 -5.40
N LEU A 299 -6.16 22.55 -4.72
CA LEU A 299 -4.88 22.94 -5.31
C LEU A 299 -4.35 21.83 -6.22
N ARG A 300 -4.34 20.58 -5.73
CA ARG A 300 -3.88 19.41 -6.49
C ARG A 300 -4.70 19.18 -7.78
N MET A 301 -5.99 19.49 -7.75
CA MET A 301 -6.89 19.38 -8.90
C MET A 301 -6.93 20.65 -9.76
N SER A 302 -6.23 21.72 -9.37
CA SER A 302 -6.21 22.98 -10.14
C SER A 302 -5.46 22.82 -11.46
N THR A 303 -5.86 23.60 -12.46
CA THR A 303 -5.18 23.66 -13.76
C THR A 303 -3.70 24.06 -13.60
N PHE A 304 -3.42 24.95 -12.64
CA PHE A 304 -2.05 25.37 -12.30
C PHE A 304 -1.18 24.18 -11.88
N PHE A 305 -1.64 23.38 -10.91
CA PHE A 305 -0.86 22.24 -10.41
C PHE A 305 -0.69 21.15 -11.47
N ILE A 306 -1.71 20.90 -12.27
CA ILE A 306 -1.62 19.97 -13.42
C ILE A 306 -0.55 20.43 -14.40
N GLN A 307 -0.53 21.71 -14.78
CA GLN A 307 0.51 22.24 -15.67
C GLN A 307 1.91 22.21 -15.04
N TRP A 308 2.02 22.44 -13.73
CA TRP A 308 3.27 22.33 -13.00
C TRP A 308 3.82 20.89 -12.98
N LEU A 309 2.98 19.89 -12.72
CA LEU A 309 3.36 18.48 -12.77
C LEU A 309 3.84 18.06 -14.15
N ARG A 310 3.19 18.54 -15.23
CA ARG A 310 3.61 18.23 -16.61
C ARG A 310 4.97 18.82 -16.98
N LYS A 311 5.36 19.95 -16.38
CA LYS A 311 6.65 20.61 -16.63
C LYS A 311 7.77 20.08 -15.74
N SER A 312 7.44 19.31 -14.71
CA SER A 312 8.44 18.67 -13.87
C SER A 312 9.24 17.67 -14.70
N PRO A 313 10.57 17.59 -14.52
CA PRO A 313 11.41 16.71 -15.33
C PRO A 313 10.86 15.28 -15.29
N ASN A 314 10.72 14.68 -16.47
CA ASN A 314 10.25 13.31 -16.62
C ASN A 314 11.15 12.37 -15.80
N ILE A 315 10.59 11.25 -15.34
CA ILE A 315 11.39 10.21 -14.66
C ILE A 315 12.51 9.68 -15.59
N GLU A 316 12.37 9.85 -16.92
CA GLU A 316 13.45 9.63 -17.91
C GLU A 316 14.67 10.55 -17.74
N THR A 317 14.52 11.77 -17.25
CA THR A 317 15.66 12.67 -17.01
C THR A 317 16.50 12.15 -15.84
N CYS A 318 15.85 11.70 -14.76
CA CYS A 318 16.53 11.01 -13.66
C CYS A 318 17.19 9.70 -14.10
N ARG A 319 16.65 9.01 -15.13
CA ARG A 319 17.28 7.81 -15.72
C ARG A 319 18.64 8.14 -16.35
N LYS A 320 18.75 9.25 -17.08
CA LYS A 320 20.03 9.67 -17.71
C LYS A 320 21.05 10.08 -16.66
N GLU A 321 20.61 10.83 -15.65
CA GLU A 321 21.47 11.27 -14.54
C GLU A 321 21.99 10.10 -13.70
N ALA A 322 21.14 9.11 -13.40
CA ALA A 322 21.55 7.92 -12.64
C ALA A 322 22.54 7.02 -13.40
N THR A 323 22.39 6.87 -14.72
CA THR A 323 23.37 6.12 -15.54
C THR A 323 24.70 6.87 -15.74
N GLN A 324 24.72 8.19 -15.61
CA GLN A 324 25.95 8.99 -15.73
C GLN A 324 26.76 9.04 -14.41
N GLU A 325 26.16 8.71 -13.27
CA GLU A 325 26.89 8.56 -11.99
C GLU A 325 27.48 7.15 -11.79
N GLU A 326 27.15 6.18 -12.66
CA GLU A 326 27.64 4.79 -12.61
C GLU A 326 28.72 4.47 -13.68
N GLU A 327 29.12 5.43 -14.52
CA GLU A 327 30.30 5.38 -15.42
C GLU A 327 31.50 6.15 -14.83
#